data_AF-E3JQS8-F1
#
_entry.id   AF-E3JQS8-F1
#
_cell.length_a   1.000
_cell.length_b   1.000
_cell.length_c   1.000
_cell.angle_alpha   90.00
_cell.angle_beta   90.00
_cell.angle_gamma   90.00
#
_symmetry.space_group_name_H-M   'P 1'
#
loop_
_entity.id
_entity.type
_entity.pdbx_description
1 polymer ?
#
loop_
_entity_poly.entity_id
_entity_poly.type
_entity_poly.pdbx_seq_one_letter_code
_entity_poly.pdbx_strand_id
1 'polypeptide(L)'
;MRNARLKERRKIKREKDSNENVTNAPPPSGIHIIRGRVQPIDLFPEITADLILRVNKYKGLVKAHEENPRKHAKPPKKQIFPRNPTNEENAAALKKVRDTFAQVNYGYTKIYDETTNQLVAMVHYLPLKTMDQQRLEDLNFLCLYLHRCKEFISRVASKNRTCGGVMWAIGWRKGYDGLEILGRYRCQKSIDKNPQGYEDLMSDSSRAGEILWDIFHGFGNVAVEKNKAHMDSYGIPSIADNNFPKNPNDKSPFGFASNLAFSSHGFYNHAHKDKGDLTELPLAFAMIVPTFKKTGKIAFASDGYNVQNGQFIFRDIKACHYKSPLEQAMPAKII
;
A
#
# COMPACT_ATOMS: atom_id res chain seq x y z
N MET A 1 -4.82 -6.51 -42.45
CA MET A 1 -3.59 -5.73 -42.15
C MET A 1 -3.78 -4.55 -41.18
N ARG A 2 -4.77 -3.66 -41.33
CA ARG A 2 -4.97 -2.46 -40.46
C ARG A 2 -5.12 -2.77 -38.96
N ASN A 3 -5.88 -3.82 -38.63
CA ASN A 3 -6.11 -4.23 -37.23
C ASN A 3 -4.88 -4.83 -36.55
N ALA A 4 -4.00 -5.52 -37.30
CA ALA A 4 -2.74 -6.04 -36.77
C ALA A 4 -1.76 -4.92 -36.43
N ARG A 5 -1.61 -3.93 -37.33
CA ARG A 5 -0.77 -2.74 -37.09
C ARG A 5 -1.24 -1.93 -35.87
N LEU A 6 -2.54 -1.80 -35.67
CA LEU A 6 -3.09 -1.10 -34.50
C LEU A 6 -2.81 -1.86 -33.18
N LYS A 7 -2.98 -3.20 -33.18
CA LYS A 7 -2.66 -4.05 -32.04
C LYS A 7 -1.18 -3.93 -31.67
N GLU A 8 -0.30 -3.94 -32.67
CA GLU A 8 1.14 -3.82 -32.47
C GLU A 8 1.53 -2.46 -31.91
N ARG A 9 1.03 -1.36 -32.50
CA ARG A 9 1.26 0.00 -31.97
C ARG A 9 0.83 0.15 -30.51
N ARG A 10 -0.33 -0.42 -30.14
CA ARG A 10 -0.81 -0.40 -28.76
C ARG A 10 0.08 -1.23 -27.83
N LYS A 11 0.59 -2.37 -28.29
CA LYS A 11 1.54 -3.20 -27.54
C LYS A 11 2.83 -2.42 -27.27
N ILE A 12 3.45 -1.88 -28.32
CA ILE A 12 4.67 -1.06 -28.21
C ILE A 12 4.47 0.10 -27.24
N LYS A 13 3.33 0.81 -27.32
CA LYS A 13 3.02 1.91 -26.40
C LYS A 13 2.98 1.46 -24.93
N ARG A 14 2.34 0.31 -24.64
CA ARG A 14 2.25 -0.25 -23.28
C ARG A 14 3.60 -0.70 -22.73
N GLU A 15 4.40 -1.33 -23.57
CA GLU A 15 5.75 -1.79 -23.19
C GLU A 15 6.66 -0.60 -22.92
N LYS A 16 6.61 0.43 -23.79
CA LYS A 16 7.32 1.70 -23.57
C LYS A 16 6.93 2.35 -22.24
N ASP A 17 5.64 2.51 -21.98
CA ASP A 17 5.12 3.10 -20.72
C ASP A 17 5.59 2.31 -19.49
N SER A 18 5.54 0.98 -19.53
CA SER A 18 6.05 0.11 -18.46
C SER A 18 7.56 0.27 -18.27
N ASN A 19 8.33 0.36 -19.36
CA ASN A 19 9.78 0.44 -19.33
C ASN A 19 10.27 1.79 -18.80
N GLU A 20 9.59 2.88 -19.17
CA GLU A 20 9.97 4.23 -18.76
C GLU A 20 9.56 4.54 -17.31
N ASN A 21 8.52 3.87 -16.79
CA ASN A 21 7.96 4.21 -15.50
C ASN A 21 8.20 3.16 -14.42
N VAL A 22 8.15 1.86 -14.74
CA VAL A 22 8.11 0.80 -13.72
C VAL A 22 9.35 -0.09 -13.73
N THR A 23 9.61 -0.78 -14.83
CA THR A 23 10.78 -1.65 -14.97
C THR A 23 11.14 -1.84 -16.44
N ASN A 24 12.43 -1.74 -16.74
CA ASN A 24 13.00 -2.09 -18.04
C ASN A 24 13.66 -3.48 -18.02
N ALA A 25 13.60 -4.20 -16.90
CA ALA A 25 14.10 -5.56 -16.78
C ALA A 25 13.26 -6.52 -17.65
N PRO A 26 13.89 -7.55 -18.23
CA PRO A 26 13.14 -8.57 -18.95
C PRO A 26 12.15 -9.24 -17.99
N PRO A 27 10.86 -9.32 -18.35
CA PRO A 27 9.88 -9.97 -17.50
C PRO A 27 10.16 -11.48 -17.37
N PRO A 28 9.78 -12.11 -16.24
CA PRO A 28 9.83 -13.55 -16.10
C PRO A 28 9.01 -14.26 -17.20
N SER A 29 9.34 -15.53 -17.48
CA SER A 29 8.54 -16.36 -18.37
C SER A 29 7.10 -16.50 -17.85
N GLY A 30 6.11 -16.47 -18.75
CA GLY A 30 4.70 -16.66 -18.37
C GLY A 30 4.00 -15.38 -17.86
N ILE A 31 4.13 -14.28 -18.61
CA ILE A 31 3.45 -13.02 -18.30
C ILE A 31 1.95 -13.15 -18.55
N HIS A 32 1.15 -12.73 -17.59
CA HIS A 32 -0.28 -12.52 -17.75
C HIS A 32 -0.57 -11.05 -17.99
N ILE A 33 -1.42 -10.77 -18.99
CA ILE A 33 -1.86 -9.41 -19.31
C ILE A 33 -3.36 -9.32 -19.06
N ILE A 34 -3.75 -8.52 -18.07
CA ILE A 34 -5.14 -8.15 -17.85
C ILE A 34 -5.37 -6.78 -18.48
N ARG A 35 -6.47 -6.68 -19.23
CA ARG A 35 -6.95 -5.42 -19.78
C ARG A 35 -8.41 -5.28 -19.42
N GLY A 36 -8.76 -4.15 -18.85
CA GLY A 36 -10.14 -3.81 -18.54
C GLY A 36 -10.31 -2.31 -18.62
N ARG A 37 -11.54 -1.85 -18.86
CA ARG A 37 -11.86 -0.43 -18.76
C ARG A 37 -11.99 -0.09 -17.29
N VAL A 38 -11.34 1.00 -16.89
CA VAL A 38 -11.49 1.54 -15.54
C VAL A 38 -12.90 2.12 -15.40
N GLN A 39 -13.72 1.49 -14.56
CA GLN A 39 -15.08 1.90 -14.26
C GLN A 39 -15.31 1.86 -12.75
N PRO A 40 -15.71 2.97 -12.10
CA PRO A 40 -16.01 2.96 -10.68
C PRO A 40 -17.03 1.89 -10.32
N ILE A 41 -16.69 1.02 -9.36
CA ILE A 41 -17.62 0.01 -8.84
C ILE A 41 -17.91 0.33 -7.38
N ASP A 42 -19.19 0.39 -7.02
CA ASP A 42 -19.59 0.37 -5.62
C ASP A 42 -19.78 -1.08 -5.15
N LEU A 43 -18.97 -1.47 -4.16
CA LEU A 43 -19.08 -2.77 -3.49
C LEU A 43 -19.96 -2.69 -2.23
N PHE A 44 -20.27 -1.47 -1.75
CA PHE A 44 -21.02 -1.22 -0.52
C PHE A 44 -22.07 -0.12 -0.74
N PRO A 45 -23.06 -0.34 -1.64
CA PRO A 45 -24.01 0.69 -2.06
C PRO A 45 -24.84 1.27 -0.89
N GLU A 46 -25.17 0.47 0.12
CA GLU A 46 -25.90 0.92 1.30
C GLU A 46 -25.07 1.88 2.16
N ILE A 47 -23.76 1.66 2.27
CA ILE A 47 -22.84 2.55 2.98
C ILE A 47 -22.71 3.87 2.23
N THR A 48 -22.60 3.81 0.91
CA THR A 48 -22.55 5.00 0.05
C THR A 48 -23.83 5.82 0.14
N ALA A 49 -25.00 5.16 0.09
CA ALA A 49 -26.28 5.84 0.21
C ALA A 49 -26.44 6.54 1.57
N ASP A 50 -26.09 5.87 2.67
CA ASP A 50 -26.08 6.46 4.01
C ASP A 50 -25.13 7.67 4.10
N LEU A 51 -23.92 7.55 3.56
CA LEU A 51 -22.96 8.66 3.55
C LEU A 51 -23.49 9.87 2.79
N ILE A 52 -24.05 9.67 1.60
CA ILE A 52 -24.63 10.73 0.77
C ILE A 52 -25.78 11.41 1.52
N LEU A 53 -26.66 10.64 2.16
CA LEU A 53 -27.77 11.18 2.95
C LEU A 53 -27.27 12.07 4.10
N ARG A 54 -26.28 11.61 4.88
CA ARG A 54 -25.71 12.37 5.99
C ARG A 54 -24.99 13.63 5.51
N VAL A 55 -24.27 13.56 4.39
CA VAL A 55 -23.61 14.71 3.78
C VAL A 55 -24.62 15.75 3.29
N ASN A 56 -25.69 15.32 2.62
CA ASN A 56 -26.74 16.21 2.13
C ASN A 56 -27.48 16.88 3.28
N LYS A 57 -27.79 16.13 4.36
CA LYS A 57 -28.36 16.70 5.59
C LYS A 57 -27.46 17.79 6.17
N TYR A 58 -26.14 17.54 6.26
CA TYR A 58 -25.19 18.52 6.75
C TYR A 58 -25.12 19.77 5.86
N LYS A 59 -25.07 19.60 4.53
CA LYS A 59 -25.13 20.72 3.58
C LYS A 59 -26.40 21.56 3.73
N GLY A 60 -27.55 20.91 3.96
CA GLY A 60 -28.80 21.60 4.25
C GLY A 60 -28.74 22.43 5.54
N LEU A 61 -28.12 21.90 6.60
CA LEU A 61 -27.91 22.65 7.85
C LEU A 61 -26.96 23.85 7.66
N VAL A 62 -25.89 23.69 6.87
CA VAL A 62 -24.97 24.78 6.52
C VAL A 62 -25.73 25.89 5.79
N LYS A 63 -26.48 25.53 4.75
CA LYS A 63 -27.28 26.48 3.96
C LYS A 63 -28.32 27.22 4.82
N ALA A 64 -29.04 26.50 5.69
CA ALA A 64 -30.02 27.13 6.59
C ALA A 64 -29.38 28.11 7.58
N HIS A 65 -28.17 27.79 8.08
CA HIS A 65 -27.39 28.72 8.90
C HIS A 65 -26.92 29.94 8.10
N GLU A 66 -26.45 29.77 6.87
CA GLU A 66 -26.04 30.86 6.00
C GLU A 66 -27.21 31.80 5.63
N GLU A 67 -28.41 31.24 5.41
CA GLU A 67 -29.63 32.01 5.11
C GLU A 67 -30.18 32.75 6.33
N ASN A 68 -30.16 32.14 7.52
CA ASN A 68 -30.61 32.79 8.75
C ASN A 68 -29.76 32.40 9.97
N PRO A 69 -28.62 33.07 10.19
CA PRO A 69 -27.70 32.75 11.28
C PRO A 69 -28.28 32.96 12.68
N ARG A 70 -29.32 33.80 12.81
CA ARG A 70 -29.98 34.07 14.10
C ARG A 70 -30.94 32.95 14.51
N LYS A 71 -31.57 32.28 13.53
CA LYS A 71 -32.53 31.19 13.76
C LYS A 71 -31.86 29.82 13.80
N HIS A 72 -30.81 29.61 13.00
CA HIS A 72 -30.17 28.32 12.84
C HIS A 72 -28.74 28.36 13.39
N ALA A 73 -28.41 27.46 14.31
CA ALA A 73 -27.07 27.34 14.86
C ALA A 73 -26.07 26.87 13.80
N LYS A 74 -24.82 27.34 13.91
CA LYS A 74 -23.74 26.92 13.02
C LYS A 74 -23.48 25.43 13.20
N PRO A 75 -23.58 24.61 12.13
CA PRO A 75 -23.29 23.19 12.25
C PRO A 75 -21.80 22.97 12.59
N PRO A 76 -21.48 21.97 13.43
CA PRO A 76 -20.10 21.71 13.83
C PRO A 76 -19.28 21.26 12.62
N LYS A 77 -18.06 21.78 12.47
CA LYS A 77 -17.11 21.42 11.39
C LYS A 77 -16.54 20.00 11.57
N LYS A 78 -17.39 18.99 11.65
CA LYS A 78 -16.99 17.59 11.81
C LYS A 78 -16.98 16.91 10.45
N GLN A 79 -15.85 16.30 10.09
CA GLN A 79 -15.77 15.48 8.89
C GLN A 79 -16.73 14.28 9.00
N ILE A 80 -17.52 14.06 7.96
CA ILE A 80 -18.47 12.96 7.86
C ILE A 80 -17.78 11.80 7.16
N PHE A 81 -17.75 10.65 7.83
CA PHE A 81 -17.12 9.44 7.32
C PHE A 81 -18.17 8.37 6.99
N PRO A 82 -17.91 7.47 6.02
CA PRO A 82 -18.72 6.26 5.86
C PRO A 82 -18.71 5.44 7.15
N ARG A 83 -19.79 4.70 7.40
CA ARG A 83 -19.85 3.71 8.48
C ARG A 83 -19.10 2.44 8.07
N ASN A 84 -18.62 1.67 9.05
CA ASN A 84 -18.02 0.38 8.76
C ASN A 84 -19.04 -0.61 8.15
N PRO A 85 -18.61 -1.53 7.28
CA PRO A 85 -19.47 -2.57 6.74
C PRO A 85 -19.87 -3.58 7.81
N THR A 86 -21.06 -4.15 7.69
CA THR A 86 -21.47 -5.33 8.47
C THR A 86 -20.80 -6.60 7.93
N ASN A 87 -20.93 -7.72 8.65
CA ASN A 87 -20.41 -9.01 8.20
C ASN A 87 -21.11 -9.48 6.92
N GLU A 88 -22.42 -9.24 6.81
CA GLU A 88 -23.24 -9.58 5.65
C GLU A 88 -22.83 -8.77 4.42
N GLU A 89 -22.60 -7.46 4.59
CA GLU A 89 -22.12 -6.58 3.51
C GLU A 89 -20.72 -7.01 3.04
N ASN A 90 -19.82 -7.35 3.96
CA ASN A 90 -18.50 -7.89 3.61
C ASN A 90 -18.62 -9.22 2.84
N ALA A 91 -19.51 -10.12 3.26
CA ALA A 91 -19.73 -11.40 2.61
C ALA A 91 -20.32 -11.23 1.20
N ALA A 92 -21.27 -10.32 1.03
CA ALA A 92 -21.86 -9.99 -0.27
C ALA A 92 -20.83 -9.37 -1.23
N ALA A 93 -20.03 -8.41 -0.74
CA ALA A 93 -18.94 -7.81 -1.51
C ALA A 93 -17.92 -8.86 -1.96
N LEU A 94 -17.51 -9.76 -1.05
CA LEU A 94 -16.61 -10.85 -1.34
C LEU A 94 -17.17 -11.82 -2.38
N LYS A 95 -18.47 -12.19 -2.27
CA LYS A 95 -19.14 -13.03 -3.26
C LYS A 95 -19.12 -12.36 -4.65
N LYS A 96 -19.47 -11.08 -4.72
CA LYS A 96 -19.42 -10.30 -5.98
C LYS A 96 -18.03 -10.28 -6.59
N VAL A 97 -16.98 -10.09 -5.79
CA VAL A 97 -15.58 -10.16 -6.26
C VAL A 97 -15.25 -11.53 -6.82
N ARG A 98 -15.58 -12.61 -6.10
CA ARG A 98 -15.33 -14.00 -6.57
C ARG A 98 -16.04 -14.31 -7.88
N ASP A 99 -17.29 -13.87 -8.01
CA ASP A 99 -18.14 -14.20 -9.15
C ASP A 99 -17.80 -13.38 -10.40
N THR A 100 -17.28 -12.15 -10.25
CA THR A 100 -17.22 -11.18 -11.36
C THR A 100 -15.83 -10.64 -11.68
N PHE A 101 -14.82 -10.87 -10.83
CA PHE A 101 -13.47 -10.33 -11.04
C PHE A 101 -12.56 -11.40 -11.64
N ALA A 102 -11.65 -10.98 -12.50
CA ALA A 102 -10.55 -11.82 -12.96
C ALA A 102 -9.66 -12.20 -11.77
N GLN A 103 -9.61 -13.49 -11.46
CA GLN A 103 -8.82 -14.03 -10.36
C GLN A 103 -7.39 -14.32 -10.85
N VAL A 104 -6.42 -13.70 -10.20
CA VAL A 104 -4.99 -13.90 -10.45
C VAL A 104 -4.36 -14.45 -9.19
N ASN A 105 -3.76 -15.62 -9.27
CA ASN A 105 -3.23 -16.33 -8.09
C ASN A 105 -1.85 -16.96 -8.33
N TYR A 106 -1.17 -16.63 -9.43
CA TYR A 106 0.19 -17.09 -9.72
C TYR A 106 0.89 -16.17 -10.74
N GLY A 107 2.19 -16.37 -10.88
CA GLY A 107 3.00 -15.79 -11.94
C GLY A 107 3.16 -14.27 -11.85
N TYR A 108 3.46 -13.68 -13.00
CA TYR A 108 3.75 -12.26 -13.15
C TYR A 108 2.68 -11.62 -14.05
N THR A 109 1.97 -10.62 -13.53
CA THR A 109 0.80 -10.02 -14.16
C THR A 109 0.98 -8.52 -14.34
N LYS A 110 0.70 -8.03 -15.55
CA LYS A 110 0.56 -6.60 -15.85
C LYS A 110 -0.91 -6.27 -16.12
N ILE A 111 -1.44 -5.29 -15.40
CA ILE A 111 -2.83 -4.84 -15.51
C ILE A 111 -2.84 -3.47 -16.19
N TYR A 112 -3.59 -3.34 -17.28
CA TYR A 112 -3.66 -2.10 -18.06
C TYR A 112 -5.10 -1.60 -18.21
N ASP A 113 -5.26 -0.28 -18.14
CA ASP A 113 -6.49 0.37 -18.56
C ASP A 113 -6.61 0.26 -20.08
N GLU A 114 -7.66 -0.41 -20.55
CA GLU A 114 -7.92 -0.60 -21.97
C GLU A 114 -8.14 0.73 -22.72
N THR A 115 -8.64 1.75 -22.02
CA THR A 115 -8.97 3.05 -22.60
C THR A 115 -7.71 3.87 -22.88
N THR A 116 -6.87 4.06 -21.86
CA THR A 116 -5.67 4.89 -21.95
C THR A 116 -4.43 4.12 -22.40
N ASN A 117 -4.45 2.78 -22.29
CA ASN A 117 -3.29 1.90 -22.36
C ASN A 117 -2.25 2.14 -21.26
N GLN A 118 -2.59 2.87 -20.20
CA GLN A 118 -1.70 3.07 -19.07
C GLN A 118 -1.62 1.80 -18.22
N LEU A 119 -0.43 1.51 -17.71
CA LEU A 119 -0.25 0.50 -16.69
C LEU A 119 -0.99 0.95 -15.41
N VAL A 120 -1.81 0.06 -14.86
CA VAL A 120 -2.54 0.26 -13.59
C VAL A 120 -1.73 -0.36 -12.46
N ALA A 121 -1.27 -1.59 -12.65
CA ALA A 121 -0.48 -2.30 -11.67
C ALA A 121 0.35 -3.42 -12.30
N MET A 122 1.44 -3.76 -11.63
CA MET A 122 2.16 -5.01 -11.82
C MET A 122 2.09 -5.83 -10.54
N VAL A 123 1.90 -7.14 -10.68
CA VAL A 123 1.83 -8.07 -9.55
C VAL A 123 2.67 -9.31 -9.85
N HIS A 124 3.50 -9.74 -8.92
CA HIS A 124 4.31 -10.94 -9.02
C HIS A 124 4.13 -11.82 -7.80
N TYR A 125 3.70 -13.06 -8.04
CA TYR A 125 3.62 -14.10 -7.03
C TYR A 125 4.91 -14.89 -6.99
N LEU A 126 5.54 -14.92 -5.82
CA LEU A 126 6.76 -15.65 -5.56
C LEU A 126 6.46 -16.85 -4.66
N PRO A 127 6.62 -18.09 -5.15
CA PRO A 127 6.40 -19.26 -4.33
C PRO A 127 7.45 -19.37 -3.22
N LEU A 128 7.02 -19.21 -1.96
CA LEU A 128 7.91 -19.35 -0.79
C LEU A 128 8.56 -20.73 -0.72
N LYS A 129 7.87 -21.78 -1.20
CA LYS A 129 8.37 -23.16 -1.19
C LYS A 129 9.59 -23.37 -2.08
N THR A 130 9.70 -22.62 -3.18
CA THR A 130 10.78 -22.74 -4.17
C THR A 130 11.72 -21.54 -4.13
N MET A 131 11.59 -20.68 -3.11
CA MET A 131 12.47 -19.56 -2.90
C MET A 131 13.82 -20.07 -2.39
N ASP A 132 14.92 -19.47 -2.86
CA ASP A 132 16.24 -19.79 -2.34
C ASP A 132 16.37 -19.37 -0.87
N GLN A 133 17.32 -20.03 -0.19
CA GLN A 133 17.50 -19.91 1.24
C GLN A 133 17.84 -18.47 1.67
N GLN A 134 18.70 -17.78 0.91
CA GLN A 134 19.12 -16.41 1.22
C GLN A 134 17.93 -15.44 1.19
N ARG A 135 17.13 -15.46 0.12
CA ARG A 135 15.93 -14.61 0.03
C ARG A 135 14.92 -14.93 1.12
N LEU A 136 14.79 -16.20 1.51
CA LEU A 136 13.90 -16.59 2.59
C LEU A 136 14.39 -16.06 3.96
N GLU A 137 15.69 -16.10 4.20
CA GLU A 137 16.32 -15.53 5.40
C GLU A 137 16.13 -14.02 5.47
N ASP A 138 16.31 -13.31 4.35
CA ASP A 138 16.11 -11.86 4.28
C ASP A 138 14.65 -11.47 4.51
N LEU A 139 13.69 -12.20 3.93
CA LEU A 139 12.27 -11.97 4.21
C LEU A 139 11.92 -12.25 5.67
N ASN A 140 12.49 -13.30 6.27
CA ASN A 140 12.30 -13.60 7.69
C ASN A 140 12.86 -12.49 8.57
N PHE A 141 14.07 -12.01 8.25
CA PHE A 141 14.69 -10.88 8.93
C PHE A 141 13.79 -9.64 8.88
N LEU A 142 13.33 -9.26 7.68
CA LEU A 142 12.45 -8.10 7.49
C LEU A 142 11.14 -8.24 8.27
N CYS A 143 10.49 -9.41 8.22
CA CYS A 143 9.24 -9.64 8.95
C CYS A 143 9.43 -9.57 10.48
N LEU A 144 10.53 -10.12 10.99
CA LEU A 144 10.90 -10.07 12.41
C LEU A 144 11.24 -8.65 12.85
N TYR A 145 11.99 -7.90 12.05
CA TYR A 145 12.29 -6.49 12.28
C TYR A 145 11.00 -5.68 12.44
N LEU A 146 10.09 -5.76 11.46
CA LEU A 146 8.79 -5.07 11.51
C LEU A 146 7.93 -5.53 12.69
N HIS A 147 8.01 -6.80 13.08
CA HIS A 147 7.32 -7.31 14.25
C HIS A 147 7.86 -6.69 15.54
N ARG A 148 9.19 -6.61 15.71
CA ARG A 148 9.86 -6.00 16.86
C ARG A 148 9.61 -4.49 16.94
N CYS A 149 9.52 -3.79 15.81
CA CYS A 149 9.19 -2.36 15.80
C CYS A 149 7.91 -2.02 16.57
N LYS A 150 6.94 -2.95 16.66
CA LYS A 150 5.67 -2.76 17.38
C LYS A 150 5.84 -2.47 18.88
N GLU A 151 6.97 -2.83 19.48
CA GLU A 151 7.29 -2.48 20.87
C GLU A 151 7.46 -0.96 21.05
N PHE A 152 8.02 -0.29 20.03
CA PHE A 152 8.45 1.10 20.08
C PHE A 152 7.61 2.06 19.25
N ILE A 153 6.51 1.60 18.64
CA ILE A 153 5.59 2.41 17.85
C ILE A 153 4.14 2.18 18.26
N SER A 154 3.33 3.22 18.13
CA SER A 154 1.88 3.13 18.37
C SER A 154 1.13 2.66 17.13
N ARG A 155 -0.03 2.05 17.34
CA ARG A 155 -0.99 1.79 16.25
C ARG A 155 -1.36 3.11 15.59
N VAL A 156 -1.44 3.13 14.27
CA VAL A 156 -1.91 4.32 13.54
C VAL A 156 -3.41 4.47 13.82
N ALA A 157 -3.77 5.52 14.56
CA ALA A 157 -5.16 5.79 14.89
C ALA A 157 -5.91 6.33 13.67
N SER A 158 -6.81 5.53 13.12
CA SER A 158 -7.68 5.93 12.02
C SER A 158 -9.13 5.51 12.30
N LYS A 159 -9.66 6.01 13.43
CA LYS A 159 -10.96 5.59 14.00
C LYS A 159 -12.13 5.59 12.99
N ASN A 160 -12.03 6.38 11.92
CA ASN A 160 -13.10 6.54 10.94
C ASN A 160 -12.70 6.21 9.49
N ARG A 161 -11.52 5.62 9.24
CA ARG A 161 -11.15 5.17 7.88
C ARG A 161 -10.84 3.67 7.77
N THR A 162 -10.52 3.03 8.90
CA THR A 162 -10.23 1.61 8.97
C THR A 162 -11.50 0.80 9.26
N CYS A 163 -11.81 -0.13 8.36
CA CYS A 163 -12.95 -1.03 8.51
C CYS A 163 -12.60 -2.23 9.39
N GLY A 164 -11.35 -2.70 9.33
CA GLY A 164 -10.87 -3.82 10.13
C GLY A 164 -9.34 -3.88 10.22
N GLY A 165 -8.85 -4.72 11.12
CA GLY A 165 -7.43 -4.97 11.35
C GLY A 165 -6.67 -3.83 12.02
N VAL A 166 -5.34 -3.90 11.94
CA VAL A 166 -4.42 -2.96 12.60
C VAL A 166 -3.30 -2.57 11.65
N MET A 167 -2.95 -1.29 11.66
CA MET A 167 -1.83 -0.72 10.92
C MET A 167 -0.83 -0.06 11.87
N TRP A 168 0.45 -0.25 11.57
CA TRP A 168 1.56 0.50 12.13
C TRP A 168 2.33 1.17 11.00
N ALA A 169 3.15 2.15 11.36
CA ALA A 169 4.08 2.74 10.44
C ALA A 169 5.41 3.00 11.15
N ILE A 170 6.50 2.97 10.40
CA ILE A 170 7.85 3.33 10.83
C ILE A 170 8.42 4.41 9.91
N GLY A 171 9.47 5.09 10.35
CA GLY A 171 10.10 6.18 9.62
C GLY A 171 9.43 7.54 9.88
N TRP A 172 9.40 8.35 8.84
CA TRP A 172 9.10 9.78 8.90
C TRP A 172 7.66 10.09 8.52
N ARG A 173 7.05 11.06 9.21
CA ARG A 173 5.70 11.55 8.93
C ARG A 173 5.70 13.06 8.86
N LYS A 174 4.65 13.63 8.27
CA LYS A 174 4.38 15.06 8.38
C LYS A 174 4.33 15.45 9.87
N GLY A 175 5.01 16.54 10.24
CA GLY A 175 4.87 17.11 11.59
C GLY A 175 3.43 17.59 11.80
N TYR A 176 2.85 17.23 12.94
CA TYR A 176 1.48 17.64 13.30
C TYR A 176 1.46 18.70 14.40
N ASP A 177 2.60 18.95 15.04
CA ASP A 177 2.77 19.95 16.07
C ASP A 177 3.34 21.25 15.45
N GLY A 178 2.89 22.40 15.94
CA GLY A 178 3.06 23.70 15.27
C GLY A 178 4.51 24.16 15.02
N LEU A 179 5.49 23.48 15.62
CA LEU A 179 6.93 23.73 15.43
C LEU A 179 7.66 22.55 14.76
N GLU A 180 7.00 21.40 14.55
CA GLU A 180 7.62 20.24 13.87
C GLU A 180 7.41 20.33 12.36
N ILE A 181 8.49 20.49 11.61
CA ILE A 181 8.48 20.38 10.14
C ILE A 181 8.31 18.90 9.73
N LEU A 182 8.95 18.00 10.48
CA LEU A 182 8.90 16.55 10.28
C LEU A 182 8.69 15.84 11.62
N GLY A 183 7.69 14.98 11.67
CA GLY A 183 7.45 14.06 12.78
C GLY A 183 7.99 12.67 12.47
N ARG A 184 7.96 11.78 13.46
CA ARG A 184 8.30 10.36 13.27
C ARG A 184 7.29 9.44 13.92
N TYR A 185 7.22 8.23 13.40
CA TYR A 185 6.47 7.16 14.03
C TYR A 185 7.30 6.54 15.15
N ARG A 186 7.01 6.94 16.39
CA ARG A 186 7.64 6.39 17.60
C ARG A 186 6.73 6.55 18.81
N CYS A 187 6.93 5.70 19.82
CA CYS A 187 6.34 5.80 21.13
C CYS A 187 7.45 6.14 22.13
N GLN A 188 7.57 7.44 22.48
CA GLN A 188 8.63 7.89 23.40
C GLN A 188 8.59 7.14 24.73
N LYS A 189 7.39 6.93 25.30
CA LYS A 189 7.21 6.17 26.54
C LYS A 189 7.69 4.72 26.47
N SER A 190 7.61 4.07 25.31
CA SER A 190 8.16 2.72 25.14
C SER A 190 9.68 2.75 25.06
N ILE A 191 10.22 3.73 24.35
CA ILE A 191 11.67 3.91 24.19
C ILE A 191 12.31 4.25 25.53
N ASP A 192 11.72 5.13 26.33
CA ASP A 192 12.24 5.51 27.65
C ASP A 192 12.32 4.30 28.61
N LYS A 193 11.46 3.30 28.42
CA LYS A 193 11.45 2.06 29.22
C LYS A 193 12.50 1.05 28.79
N ASN A 194 12.91 1.07 27.52
CA ASN A 194 13.90 0.16 26.96
C ASN A 194 14.76 0.87 25.91
N PRO A 195 15.65 1.79 26.31
CA PRO A 195 16.44 2.59 25.37
C PRO A 195 17.41 1.73 24.55
N GLN A 196 18.10 0.79 25.21
CA GLN A 196 19.06 -0.11 24.57
C GLN A 196 18.36 -1.00 23.54
N GLY A 197 17.21 -1.60 23.89
CA GLY A 197 16.48 -2.44 22.95
C GLY A 197 15.95 -1.68 21.73
N TYR A 198 15.64 -0.38 21.89
CA TYR A 198 15.31 0.48 20.76
C TYR A 198 16.54 0.75 19.88
N GLU A 199 17.68 1.08 20.48
CA GLU A 199 18.93 1.30 19.74
C GLU A 199 19.37 0.06 18.97
N ASP A 200 19.41 -1.09 19.62
CA ASP A 200 19.73 -2.38 19.01
C ASP A 200 18.78 -2.68 17.85
N LEU A 201 17.47 -2.48 18.03
CA LEU A 201 16.50 -2.69 16.96
C LEU A 201 16.73 -1.73 15.80
N MET A 202 16.99 -0.45 16.07
CA MET A 202 17.13 0.52 14.99
C MET A 202 18.47 0.40 14.25
N SER A 203 19.49 -0.25 14.82
CA SER A 203 20.68 -0.63 14.05
C SER A 203 20.39 -1.63 12.92
N ASP A 204 19.28 -2.37 13.01
CA ASP A 204 18.81 -3.29 11.96
C ASP A 204 18.13 -2.53 10.78
N SER A 205 17.87 -1.22 10.90
CA SER A 205 17.11 -0.46 9.89
C SER A 205 17.79 -0.42 8.53
N SER A 206 19.12 -0.33 8.50
CA SER A 206 19.91 -0.31 7.27
C SER A 206 19.74 -1.61 6.49
N ARG A 207 19.89 -2.77 7.17
CA ARG A 207 19.68 -4.08 6.57
C ARG A 207 18.23 -4.28 6.12
N ALA A 208 17.26 -3.84 6.91
CA ALA A 208 15.85 -3.91 6.51
C ALA A 208 15.57 -3.06 5.26
N GLY A 209 16.21 -1.89 5.17
CA GLY A 209 16.13 -0.99 4.01
C GLY A 209 16.77 -1.58 2.75
N GLU A 210 17.94 -2.21 2.88
CA GLU A 210 18.61 -2.94 1.81
C GLU A 210 17.74 -4.07 1.26
N ILE A 211 17.18 -4.92 2.12
CA ILE A 211 16.29 -6.01 1.71
C ILE A 211 15.06 -5.48 0.96
N LEU A 212 14.45 -4.40 1.45
CA LEU A 212 13.32 -3.75 0.77
C LEU A 212 13.72 -3.17 -0.58
N TRP A 213 14.90 -2.56 -0.67
CA TRP A 213 15.46 -2.05 -1.90
C TRP A 213 15.69 -3.17 -2.91
N ASP A 214 16.38 -4.25 -2.54
CA ASP A 214 16.70 -5.35 -3.45
C ASP A 214 15.43 -6.02 -3.99
N ILE A 215 14.45 -6.23 -3.13
CA ILE A 215 13.15 -6.75 -3.51
C ILE A 215 12.46 -5.83 -4.52
N PHE A 216 12.40 -4.53 -4.23
CA PHE A 216 11.72 -3.57 -5.08
C PHE A 216 12.50 -3.35 -6.39
N HIS A 217 13.82 -3.25 -6.33
CA HIS A 217 14.69 -3.10 -7.50
C HIS A 217 14.56 -4.30 -8.43
N GLY A 218 14.59 -5.52 -7.90
CA GLY A 218 14.38 -6.74 -8.69
C GLY A 218 13.00 -6.83 -9.37
N PHE A 219 12.00 -6.10 -8.88
CA PHE A 219 10.64 -6.09 -9.44
C PHE A 219 10.30 -4.84 -10.29
N GLY A 220 10.94 -3.72 -9.97
CA GLY A 220 10.55 -2.36 -10.35
C GLY A 220 11.73 -1.40 -10.33
N ASN A 221 12.88 -1.80 -10.88
CA ASN A 221 14.14 -1.05 -10.85
C ASN A 221 13.99 0.43 -11.24
N VAL A 222 13.27 0.73 -12.33
CA VAL A 222 13.08 2.11 -12.80
C VAL A 222 12.26 2.92 -11.80
N ALA A 223 11.25 2.30 -11.19
CA ALA A 223 10.41 2.94 -10.19
C ALA A 223 11.17 3.28 -8.90
N VAL A 224 11.89 2.31 -8.34
CA VAL A 224 12.62 2.50 -7.09
C VAL A 224 13.75 3.52 -7.25
N GLU A 225 14.43 3.54 -8.41
CA GLU A 225 15.45 4.52 -8.73
C GLU A 225 14.88 5.94 -8.87
N LYS A 226 13.71 6.10 -9.52
CA LYS A 226 13.01 7.39 -9.57
C LYS A 226 12.59 7.87 -8.18
N ASN A 227 12.07 6.98 -7.33
CA ASN A 227 11.68 7.30 -5.96
C ASN A 227 12.89 7.77 -5.14
N LYS A 228 14.03 7.07 -5.28
CA LYS A 228 15.29 7.45 -4.65
C LYS A 228 15.81 8.80 -5.15
N ALA A 229 15.89 9.00 -6.46
CA ALA A 229 16.35 10.25 -7.04
C ALA A 229 15.50 11.45 -6.56
N HIS A 230 14.18 11.25 -6.46
CA HIS A 230 13.28 12.23 -5.87
C HIS A 230 13.63 12.54 -4.42
N MET A 231 13.72 11.51 -3.57
CA MET A 231 14.08 11.71 -2.17
C MET A 231 15.44 12.40 -2.00
N ASP A 232 16.45 12.00 -2.78
CA ASP A 232 17.78 12.59 -2.76
C ASP A 232 17.75 14.08 -3.12
N SER A 233 17.00 14.45 -4.17
CA SER A 233 16.86 15.84 -4.64
C SER A 233 16.25 16.79 -3.61
N TYR A 234 15.38 16.27 -2.73
CA TYR A 234 14.72 17.04 -1.68
C TYR A 234 15.30 16.79 -0.28
N GLY A 235 16.36 15.99 -0.17
CA GLY A 235 16.96 15.62 1.12
C GLY A 235 15.97 14.91 2.05
N ILE A 236 15.01 14.17 1.50
CA ILE A 236 13.98 13.47 2.28
C ILE A 236 14.66 12.31 3.02
N PRO A 237 14.51 12.22 4.34
CA PRO A 237 15.13 11.14 5.10
C PRO A 237 14.42 9.81 4.84
N SER A 238 15.17 8.72 4.94
CA SER A 238 14.74 7.38 4.57
C SER A 238 14.39 6.51 5.78
N ILE A 239 13.56 5.50 5.55
CA ILE A 239 13.40 4.38 6.49
C ILE A 239 14.66 3.53 6.64
N ALA A 240 15.51 3.54 5.61
CA ALA A 240 16.73 2.75 5.52
C ALA A 240 17.91 3.41 6.23
N ASP A 241 17.79 4.68 6.62
CA ASP A 241 18.86 5.36 7.35
C ASP A 241 19.09 4.69 8.71
N ASN A 242 20.35 4.57 9.13
CA ASN A 242 20.68 4.05 10.44
C ASN A 242 20.22 5.07 11.49
N ASN A 243 19.20 4.70 12.27
CA ASN A 243 18.62 5.44 13.40
C ASN A 243 19.05 6.92 13.54
N PHE A 244 18.26 7.84 13.00
CA PHE A 244 18.57 9.29 12.91
C PHE A 244 19.92 9.56 12.26
N PRO A 245 19.98 9.87 10.95
CA PRO A 245 21.24 10.27 10.36
C PRO A 245 21.74 11.54 11.05
N LYS A 246 22.84 11.44 11.80
CA LYS A 246 23.50 12.56 12.48
C LYS A 246 24.44 13.27 11.51
N ASN A 247 24.99 12.53 10.56
CA ASN A 247 25.91 13.00 9.53
C ASN A 247 25.43 12.59 8.13
N PRO A 248 25.88 13.26 7.06
CA PRO A 248 25.56 12.86 5.67
C PRO A 248 25.93 11.39 5.35
N ASN A 249 26.95 10.85 6.00
CA ASN A 249 27.41 9.46 5.83
C ASN A 249 26.48 8.41 6.47
N ASP A 250 25.53 8.84 7.31
CA ASP A 250 24.54 7.94 7.93
C ASP A 250 23.36 7.69 6.98
N LYS A 251 23.33 8.36 5.83
CA LYS A 251 22.33 8.14 4.79
C LYS A 251 22.56 6.80 4.13
N SER A 252 21.50 6.01 4.07
CA SER A 252 21.56 4.72 3.38
C SER A 252 21.56 4.92 1.86
N PRO A 253 22.38 4.17 1.11
CA PRO A 253 22.30 4.15 -0.36
C PRO A 253 20.95 3.58 -0.85
N PHE A 254 20.23 2.86 0.01
CA PHE A 254 18.98 2.17 -0.29
C PHE A 254 17.72 3.01 0.02
N GLY A 255 17.87 4.32 0.16
CA GLY A 255 16.75 5.21 0.49
C GLY A 255 15.78 5.48 -0.67
N PHE A 256 14.62 4.82 -0.65
CA PHE A 256 13.55 5.02 -1.65
C PHE A 256 12.18 5.37 -1.05
N ALA A 257 12.02 5.27 0.27
CA ALA A 257 10.78 5.61 0.96
C ALA A 257 11.08 6.31 2.30
N SER A 258 10.29 7.34 2.62
CA SER A 258 10.39 8.08 3.88
C SER A 258 9.68 7.40 5.05
N ASN A 259 8.64 6.60 4.75
CA ASN A 259 7.98 5.74 5.71
C ASN A 259 7.58 4.41 5.09
N LEU A 260 7.29 3.46 5.98
CA LEU A 260 6.72 2.18 5.64
C LEU A 260 5.52 1.94 6.55
N ALA A 261 4.35 1.72 5.95
CA ALA A 261 3.18 1.23 6.65
C ALA A 261 3.10 -0.29 6.51
N PHE A 262 2.79 -0.97 7.59
CA PHE A 262 2.54 -2.42 7.58
C PHE A 262 1.33 -2.76 8.43
N SER A 263 0.59 -3.76 7.99
CA SER A 263 -0.71 -4.09 8.54
C SER A 263 -0.86 -5.56 8.86
N SER A 264 -1.80 -5.89 9.73
CA SER A 264 -2.13 -7.28 10.08
C SER A 264 -3.57 -7.38 10.59
N HIS A 265 -4.00 -8.60 10.95
CA HIS A 265 -5.34 -8.88 11.48
C HIS A 265 -6.47 -8.59 10.47
N GLY A 266 -6.26 -8.89 9.19
CA GLY A 266 -7.27 -8.65 8.16
C GLY A 266 -7.52 -7.16 7.93
N PHE A 267 -6.45 -6.37 7.84
CA PHE A 267 -6.57 -4.93 7.64
C PHE A 267 -7.22 -4.59 6.29
N TYR A 268 -8.21 -3.71 6.34
CA TYR A 268 -8.80 -3.09 5.15
C TYR A 268 -9.44 -1.74 5.51
N ASN A 269 -9.42 -0.83 4.55
CA ASN A 269 -10.05 0.48 4.64
C ASN A 269 -11.25 0.55 3.70
N HIS A 270 -12.07 1.60 3.85
CA HIS A 270 -12.94 2.01 2.77
C HIS A 270 -12.11 2.28 1.51
N ALA A 271 -12.64 1.94 0.35
CA ALA A 271 -11.96 2.23 -0.89
C ALA A 271 -11.75 3.74 -1.03
N HIS A 272 -10.50 4.13 -1.26
CA HIS A 272 -10.08 5.52 -1.36
C HIS A 272 -8.96 5.64 -2.38
N LYS A 273 -8.77 6.86 -2.87
CA LYS A 273 -7.61 7.27 -3.63
C LYS A 273 -6.86 8.28 -2.79
N ASP A 274 -5.57 8.09 -2.62
CA ASP A 274 -4.72 9.10 -2.00
C ASP A 274 -4.66 10.34 -2.87
N LYS A 275 -4.71 11.51 -2.23
CA LYS A 275 -4.71 12.82 -2.90
C LYS A 275 -3.43 13.55 -2.52
N GLY A 276 -2.81 14.19 -3.51
CA GLY A 276 -1.60 14.99 -3.31
C GLY A 276 -0.31 14.28 -3.67
N ASP A 277 -0.37 13.02 -4.11
CA ASP A 277 0.78 12.35 -4.73
C ASP A 277 1.12 13.03 -6.06
N LEU A 278 2.41 13.23 -6.33
CA LEU A 278 2.84 13.78 -7.60
C LEU A 278 2.50 12.76 -8.69
N THR A 279 1.91 13.23 -9.79
CA THR A 279 1.54 12.35 -10.91
C THR A 279 2.75 11.67 -11.56
N GLU A 280 3.95 12.17 -11.26
CA GLU A 280 5.24 11.73 -11.79
C GLU A 280 6.03 10.86 -10.78
N LEU A 281 5.72 10.93 -9.47
CA LEU A 281 6.47 10.35 -8.33
C LEU A 281 5.53 10.13 -7.11
N PRO A 282 5.50 8.98 -6.40
CA PRO A 282 6.11 7.70 -6.66
C PRO A 282 5.08 6.57 -6.80
N LEU A 283 5.51 5.56 -7.55
CA LEU A 283 4.87 4.26 -7.62
C LEU A 283 4.87 3.65 -6.22
N ALA A 284 3.68 3.38 -5.68
CA ALA A 284 3.60 2.71 -4.40
C ALA A 284 4.04 1.25 -4.56
N PHE A 285 4.83 0.76 -3.62
CA PHE A 285 5.23 -0.63 -3.55
C PHE A 285 4.52 -1.29 -2.37
N ALA A 286 3.95 -2.46 -2.60
CA ALA A 286 3.31 -3.26 -1.58
C ALA A 286 3.84 -4.70 -1.65
N MET A 287 4.08 -5.26 -0.47
CA MET A 287 4.46 -6.65 -0.31
C MET A 287 3.53 -7.32 0.70
N ILE A 288 3.09 -8.53 0.39
CA ILE A 288 2.20 -9.32 1.22
C ILE A 288 2.91 -10.63 1.57
N VAL A 289 3.42 -10.70 2.80
CA VAL A 289 4.10 -11.89 3.32
C VAL A 289 3.20 -12.61 4.34
N PRO A 290 2.99 -13.93 4.22
CA PRO A 290 2.30 -14.70 5.24
C PRO A 290 3.14 -14.76 6.52
N THR A 291 2.61 -14.30 7.66
CA THR A 291 3.36 -14.32 8.93
C THR A 291 2.50 -14.79 10.10
N PHE A 292 3.15 -15.42 11.08
CA PHE A 292 2.52 -15.74 12.35
C PHE A 292 2.28 -14.47 13.16
N LYS A 293 1.04 -14.26 13.57
CA LYS A 293 0.64 -13.11 14.39
C LYS A 293 1.49 -12.95 15.67
N LYS A 294 1.84 -14.07 16.32
CA LYS A 294 2.55 -14.07 17.60
C LYS A 294 4.04 -13.79 17.46
N THR A 295 4.70 -14.28 16.41
CA THR A 295 6.17 -14.27 16.31
C THR A 295 6.69 -13.38 15.19
N GLY A 296 5.84 -13.02 14.21
CA GLY A 296 6.27 -12.30 13.01
C GLY A 296 7.04 -13.15 12.00
N LYS A 297 7.37 -14.41 12.31
CA LYS A 297 8.03 -15.33 11.36
C LYS A 297 7.12 -15.64 10.18
N ILE A 298 7.73 -15.96 9.03
CA ILE A 298 7.00 -16.42 7.85
C ILE A 298 6.23 -17.70 8.19
N ALA A 299 4.99 -17.77 7.69
CA ALA A 299 4.13 -18.94 7.84
C ALA A 299 4.03 -19.70 6.51
N PHE A 300 4.18 -21.02 6.56
CA PHE A 300 4.08 -21.92 5.42
C PHE A 300 2.78 -22.71 5.43
N ALA A 301 2.39 -23.23 4.26
CA ALA A 301 1.24 -24.13 4.15
C ALA A 301 1.39 -25.39 5.02
N SER A 302 2.62 -25.88 5.20
CA SER A 302 2.94 -27.00 6.12
C SER A 302 2.61 -26.69 7.58
N ASP A 303 2.58 -25.41 7.96
CA ASP A 303 2.24 -24.98 9.31
C ASP A 303 0.72 -24.82 9.52
N GLY A 304 -0.09 -25.27 8.54
CA GLY A 304 -1.54 -25.08 8.53
C GLY A 304 -1.96 -23.68 8.10
N TYR A 305 -1.07 -22.89 7.51
CA TYR A 305 -1.42 -21.57 6.99
C TYR A 305 -2.40 -21.68 5.81
N ASN A 306 -3.62 -21.19 6.03
CA ASN A 306 -4.64 -21.05 4.99
C ASN A 306 -5.34 -19.71 5.13
N VAL A 307 -4.99 -18.73 4.28
CA VAL A 307 -5.71 -17.45 4.27
C VAL A 307 -7.02 -17.61 3.51
N GLN A 308 -8.09 -17.46 4.27
CA GLN A 308 -9.40 -17.16 3.74
C GLN A 308 -9.62 -15.65 3.75
N ASN A 309 -10.22 -15.12 2.67
CA ASN A 309 -10.65 -13.72 2.57
C ASN A 309 -9.50 -12.70 2.52
N GLY A 310 -8.40 -13.08 1.87
CA GLY A 310 -7.19 -12.27 1.75
C GLY A 310 -7.14 -11.33 0.55
N GLN A 311 -8.20 -11.19 -0.24
CA GLN A 311 -8.12 -10.59 -1.58
C GLN A 311 -7.53 -9.17 -1.57
N PHE A 312 -6.58 -8.91 -2.47
CA PHE A 312 -6.21 -7.55 -2.86
C PHE A 312 -6.90 -7.25 -4.20
N ILE A 313 -7.67 -6.17 -4.30
CA ILE A 313 -8.49 -5.91 -5.47
C ILE A 313 -8.15 -4.59 -6.14
N PHE A 314 -8.01 -4.64 -7.46
CA PHE A 314 -8.12 -3.46 -8.31
C PHE A 314 -9.58 -3.36 -8.74
N ARG A 315 -10.37 -2.77 -7.84
CA ARG A 315 -11.83 -2.73 -7.91
C ARG A 315 -12.35 -2.25 -9.27
N ASP A 316 -11.85 -1.12 -9.73
CA ASP A 316 -12.41 -0.43 -10.91
C ASP A 316 -12.02 -1.09 -12.24
N ILE A 317 -11.12 -2.07 -12.22
CA ILE A 317 -10.75 -2.88 -13.40
C ILE A 317 -11.17 -4.35 -13.24
N LYS A 318 -11.90 -4.69 -12.18
CA LYS A 318 -12.36 -6.05 -11.85
C LYS A 318 -11.23 -7.08 -11.85
N ALA A 319 -10.07 -6.73 -11.30
CA ALA A 319 -8.98 -7.67 -11.06
C ALA A 319 -8.83 -7.95 -9.57
N CYS A 320 -8.61 -9.21 -9.23
CA CYS A 320 -8.51 -9.70 -7.86
C CYS A 320 -7.30 -10.62 -7.71
N HIS A 321 -6.53 -10.38 -6.66
CA HIS A 321 -5.32 -11.10 -6.30
C HIS A 321 -5.56 -11.91 -5.03
N TYR A 322 -5.18 -13.20 -5.03
CA TYR A 322 -5.37 -14.10 -3.90
C TYR A 322 -4.06 -14.34 -3.15
N LYS A 323 -4.09 -14.17 -1.82
CA LYS A 323 -2.92 -14.30 -0.93
C LYS A 323 -2.53 -15.76 -0.67
N SER A 324 -1.83 -16.38 -1.60
CA SER A 324 -1.19 -17.69 -1.41
C SER A 324 -0.36 -17.99 -2.65
N PRO A 325 0.97 -17.70 -2.74
CA PRO A 325 2.05 -17.43 -1.76
C PRO A 325 2.47 -15.93 -1.68
N LEU A 326 3.74 -15.58 -1.35
CA LEU A 326 4.23 -14.19 -1.28
C LEU A 326 3.80 -13.41 -2.52
N GLU A 327 3.19 -12.26 -2.32
CA GLU A 327 2.72 -11.38 -3.39
C GLU A 327 3.47 -10.05 -3.31
N GLN A 328 4.07 -9.64 -4.41
CA GLN A 328 4.65 -8.32 -4.62
C GLN A 328 3.78 -7.56 -5.61
N ALA A 329 3.36 -6.35 -5.25
CA ALA A 329 2.50 -5.53 -6.07
C ALA A 329 3.04 -4.10 -6.16
N MET A 330 3.02 -3.56 -7.37
CA MET A 330 3.34 -2.17 -7.65
C MET A 330 2.20 -1.56 -8.44
N PRO A 331 1.29 -0.80 -7.81
CA PRO A 331 0.46 0.13 -8.54
C PRO A 331 1.31 1.12 -9.34
N ALA A 332 1.05 1.18 -10.64
CA ALA A 332 1.66 2.15 -11.54
C ALA A 332 1.04 3.55 -11.39
N LYS A 333 -0.23 3.56 -11.01
CA LYS A 333 -0.97 4.69 -10.46
C LYS A 333 -1.97 4.04 -9.49
N ILE A 334 -1.96 4.40 -8.21
CA ILE A 334 -3.09 4.00 -7.35
C ILE A 334 -4.32 4.74 -7.94
N ILE A 335 -5.15 4.01 -8.69
CA ILE A 335 -6.34 4.57 -9.34
C ILE A 335 -7.42 4.80 -8.29
#